data_AF-A0A6P0ZY80-F1
#
_entry.id   AF-A0A6P0ZY80-F1
#
_cell.length_a   1.000
_cell.length_b   1.000
_cell.length_c   1.000
_cell.angle_alpha   90.00
_cell.angle_beta   90.00
_cell.angle_gamma   90.00
#
_symmetry.space_group_name_H-M   'P 1'
#
loop_
_entity.id
_entity.type
_entity.pdbx_description
1 polymer ?
#
loop_
_entity_poly.entity_id
_entity_poly.type
_entity_poly.pdbx_seq_one_letter_code
_entity_poly.pdbx_strand_id
1 'polypeptide(L)'
;PNISLGAEDLEYATPPRDNLEGLIDYLNNPTTYDGETEISDEHPSTKSADLFVYMRNVSQDNLRNVAGYMLYEANRPPYTWGCGKVCN
;
A
#
# COMPACT_ATOMS: atom_id res chain seq x y z
N PRO A 1 -4.60 -4.00 -17.47
CA PRO A 1 -3.14 -3.77 -17.38
C PRO A 1 -2.62 -4.52 -16.15
N ASN A 2 -1.36 -4.95 -16.13
CA ASN A 2 -0.79 -5.55 -14.93
C ASN A 2 -0.38 -4.40 -14.00
N ILE A 3 -0.93 -4.38 -12.79
CA ILE A 3 -0.62 -3.39 -11.75
C ILE A 3 0.34 -4.04 -10.76
N SER A 4 1.42 -3.36 -10.42
CA SER A 4 2.45 -3.80 -9.49
C SER A 4 2.58 -2.86 -8.29
N LEU A 5 3.57 -3.11 -7.41
CA LEU A 5 3.95 -2.21 -6.32
C LEU A 5 5.09 -1.27 -6.72
N GLY A 6 5.38 -1.12 -8.01
CA GLY A 6 6.36 -0.15 -8.51
C GLY A 6 5.90 1.29 -8.32
N ALA A 7 6.85 2.23 -8.28
CA ALA A 7 6.56 3.65 -8.05
C ALA A 7 5.55 4.24 -9.04
N GLU A 8 5.67 3.90 -10.33
CA GLU A 8 4.76 4.38 -11.39
C GLU A 8 3.32 3.93 -11.16
N ASP A 9 3.11 2.66 -10.80
CA ASP A 9 1.77 2.14 -10.55
C ASP A 9 1.14 2.77 -9.29
N LEU A 10 1.95 3.06 -8.27
CA LEU A 10 1.48 3.77 -7.07
C LEU A 10 1.11 5.23 -7.36
N GLU A 11 1.83 5.90 -8.28
CA GLU A 11 1.56 7.28 -8.70
C GLU A 11 0.22 7.39 -9.45
N TYR A 12 -0.08 6.42 -10.33
CA TYR A 12 -1.30 6.42 -11.13
C TYR A 12 -2.55 5.85 -10.43
N ALA A 13 -2.41 5.35 -9.20
CA ALA A 13 -3.55 4.97 -8.39
C ALA A 13 -4.44 6.19 -8.07
N THR A 14 -5.72 5.96 -7.81
CA THR A 14 -6.66 7.00 -7.36
C THR A 14 -7.19 6.68 -5.96
N PRO A 15 -6.97 7.54 -4.96
CA PRO A 15 -6.02 8.66 -4.96
C PRO A 15 -4.56 8.18 -5.09
N PRO A 16 -3.60 9.08 -5.44
CA PRO A 16 -2.19 8.71 -5.56
C PRO A 16 -1.62 8.10 -4.28
N ARG A 17 -0.88 6.99 -4.43
CA ARG A 17 -0.30 6.19 -3.34
C ARG A 17 1.24 6.15 -3.39
N ASP A 18 1.86 7.06 -4.12
CA ASP A 18 3.31 7.25 -4.26
C ASP A 18 3.95 8.09 -3.14
N ASN A 19 3.17 8.41 -2.10
CA ASN A 19 3.56 9.29 -1.02
C ASN A 19 3.13 8.73 0.35
N LEU A 20 3.74 9.25 1.41
CA LEU A 20 3.58 8.69 2.76
C LEU A 20 2.13 8.79 3.25
N GLU A 21 1.48 9.91 3.00
CA GLU A 21 0.10 10.15 3.41
C GLU A 21 -0.86 9.21 2.67
N GLY A 22 -0.69 9.06 1.35
CA GLY A 22 -1.48 8.16 0.52
C GLY A 22 -1.36 6.70 0.97
N LEU A 23 -0.17 6.21 1.31
CA LEU A 23 -0.01 4.84 1.80
C LEU A 23 -0.55 4.64 3.22
N ILE A 24 -0.35 5.61 4.12
CA ILE A 24 -0.93 5.54 5.47
C ILE A 24 -2.46 5.52 5.36
N ASP A 25 -3.05 6.37 4.52
CA ASP A 25 -4.49 6.37 4.26
C ASP A 25 -4.95 5.01 3.73
N TYR A 26 -4.25 4.43 2.75
CA TYR A 26 -4.59 3.11 2.21
C TYR A 26 -4.53 2.00 3.28
N LEU A 27 -3.53 2.02 4.16
CA LEU A 27 -3.42 1.06 5.26
C LEU A 27 -4.48 1.28 6.35
N ASN A 28 -5.12 2.44 6.41
CA ASN A 28 -6.26 2.69 7.28
C ASN A 28 -7.58 2.28 6.59
N ASN A 29 -7.79 2.67 5.33
CA ASN A 29 -9.00 2.44 4.55
C ASN A 29 -8.66 2.15 3.07
N PRO A 30 -8.42 0.88 2.71
CA PRO A 30 -7.98 0.52 1.39
C PRO A 30 -9.13 0.65 0.38
N THR A 31 -8.79 1.08 -0.82
CA THR A 31 -9.71 1.23 -1.94
C THR A 31 -9.24 0.43 -3.15
N THR A 32 -10.12 0.20 -4.11
CA THR A 32 -9.72 -0.23 -5.46
C THR A 32 -8.74 0.76 -6.10
N TYR A 33 -8.06 0.33 -7.16
CA TYR A 33 -7.04 1.14 -7.83
C TYR A 33 -7.59 2.45 -8.40
N ASP A 34 -8.85 2.46 -8.80
CA ASP A 34 -9.60 3.64 -9.25
C ASP A 34 -10.24 4.44 -8.10
N GLY A 35 -10.15 3.95 -6.86
CA GLY A 35 -10.66 4.62 -5.67
C GLY A 35 -12.17 4.55 -5.48
N GLU A 36 -12.91 3.89 -6.36
CA GLU A 36 -14.38 3.91 -6.34
C GLU A 36 -14.98 3.02 -5.25
N THR A 37 -14.27 1.94 -4.88
CA THR A 37 -14.79 0.94 -3.93
C THR A 37 -13.83 0.77 -2.76
N GLU A 38 -14.35 0.89 -1.55
CA GLU A 38 -13.63 0.50 -0.33
C GLU A 38 -13.56 -1.03 -0.25
N ILE A 39 -12.39 -1.57 0.10
CA ILE A 39 -12.12 -3.02 0.12
C ILE A 39 -11.62 -3.50 1.48
N SER A 40 -11.97 -2.80 2.57
CA SER A 40 -11.52 -3.16 3.92
C SER A 40 -11.95 -4.57 4.36
N ASP A 41 -13.05 -5.08 3.83
CA ASP A 41 -13.54 -6.42 4.19
C ASP A 41 -12.67 -7.54 3.59
N GLU A 42 -11.92 -7.23 2.53
CA GLU A 42 -11.07 -8.17 1.79
C GLU A 42 -9.57 -7.87 1.94
N HIS A 43 -9.20 -6.66 2.37
CA HIS A 43 -7.83 -6.22 2.49
C HIS A 43 -7.51 -5.76 3.92
N PRO A 44 -6.40 -6.23 4.54
CA PRO A 44 -6.02 -5.80 5.88
C PRO A 44 -5.88 -4.29 6.00
N SER A 45 -6.62 -3.71 6.95
CA SER A 45 -6.51 -2.30 7.34
C SER A 45 -6.86 -2.10 8.81
N THR A 46 -6.60 -0.91 9.36
CA THR A 46 -7.04 -0.58 10.72
C THR A 46 -8.56 -0.49 10.84
N LYS A 47 -9.27 -0.12 9.77
CA LYS A 47 -10.75 -0.11 9.70
C LYS A 47 -11.36 -1.51 9.81
N SER A 48 -10.67 -2.53 9.29
CA SER A 48 -11.09 -3.93 9.33
C SER A 48 -10.33 -4.76 10.38
N ALA A 49 -9.89 -4.13 11.46
CA ALA A 49 -9.12 -4.82 12.51
C ALA A 49 -9.94 -5.87 13.27
N ASP A 50 -11.26 -5.82 13.19
CA ASP A 50 -12.15 -6.87 13.67
C ASP A 50 -11.98 -8.18 12.87
N LEU A 51 -11.88 -8.09 11.53
CA LEU A 51 -11.65 -9.20 10.61
C LEU A 51 -10.18 -9.64 10.58
N PHE A 52 -9.26 -8.68 10.46
CA PHE A 52 -7.82 -8.92 10.34
C PHE A 52 -7.14 -8.70 11.69
N VAL A 53 -7.10 -9.75 12.51
CA VAL A 53 -6.62 -9.70 13.91
C VAL A 53 -5.24 -9.07 14.10
N TYR A 54 -4.35 -9.15 13.11
CA TYR A 54 -3.02 -8.56 13.16
C TYR A 54 -3.04 -7.03 13.09
N MET A 55 -4.10 -6.41 12.55
CA MET A 55 -4.23 -4.96 12.44
C MET A 55 -4.68 -4.30 13.75
N ARG A 56 -5.19 -5.06 14.73
CA ARG A 56 -5.73 -4.52 16.01
C ARG A 56 -4.72 -3.74 16.84
N ASN A 57 -3.46 -4.15 16.79
CA ASN A 57 -2.38 -3.59 17.59
C ASN A 57 -1.40 -2.77 16.76
N VAL A 58 -1.74 -2.45 15.50
CA VAL A 58 -0.89 -1.65 14.62
C VAL A 58 -1.06 -0.18 15.00
N SER A 59 0.01 0.42 15.52
CA SER A 59 0.01 1.84 15.89
C SER A 59 0.19 2.74 14.66
N GLN A 60 -0.09 4.04 14.81
CA GLN A 60 0.19 5.03 13.76
C GLN A 60 1.68 5.07 13.37
N ASP A 61 2.59 4.87 14.32
CA ASP A 61 4.03 4.75 14.01
C ASP A 61 4.35 3.49 13.22
N ASN A 62 3.64 2.38 13.47
CA ASN A 62 3.79 1.18 12.66
C ASN A 62 3.33 1.41 11.22
N LEU A 63 2.18 2.07 11.02
CA LEU A 63 1.69 2.43 9.68
C LEU A 63 2.68 3.31 8.94
N ARG A 64 3.21 4.35 9.62
CA ARG A 64 4.23 5.24 9.07
C ARG A 64 5.50 4.49 8.67
N ASN A 65 5.98 3.57 9.51
CA ASN A 65 7.18 2.79 9.22
C ASN A 65 6.98 1.83 8.04
N VAL A 66 5.83 1.17 7.95
CA VAL A 66 5.48 0.29 6.82
C VAL A 66 5.38 1.09 5.52
N ALA A 67 4.62 2.19 5.53
CA ALA A 67 4.49 3.07 4.37
C ALA A 67 5.85 3.64 3.93
N GLY A 68 6.68 4.10 4.88
CA GLY A 68 8.03 4.58 4.59
C GLY A 68 8.93 3.50 3.99
N TYR A 69 8.84 2.27 4.48
CA TYR A 69 9.57 1.13 3.91
C TYR A 69 9.13 0.84 2.47
N MET A 70 7.82 0.80 2.20
CA MET A 70 7.28 0.59 0.86
C MET A 70 7.79 1.64 -0.14
N LEU A 71 7.76 2.92 0.25
CA LEU A 71 8.26 4.01 -0.60
C LEU A 71 9.77 3.92 -0.84
N TYR A 72 10.53 3.59 0.21
CA TYR A 72 11.97 3.43 0.09
C TYR A 72 12.33 2.32 -0.90
N GLU A 73 11.68 1.16 -0.78
CA GLU A 73 11.91 0.02 -1.70
C GLU A 73 11.46 0.33 -3.12
N ALA A 74 10.31 0.99 -3.30
CA ALA A 74 9.80 1.37 -4.62
C ALA A 74 10.70 2.37 -5.35
N ASN A 75 11.41 3.23 -4.62
CA ASN A 75 12.21 4.32 -5.18
C ASN A 75 13.73 4.09 -5.18
N ARG A 76 14.23 2.95 -4.66
CA ARG A 76 15.67 2.67 -4.65
C ARG A 76 16.11 1.83 -5.86
N PRO A 77 17.25 2.15 -6.49
CA PRO A 77 17.89 1.26 -7.45
C PRO A 77 18.24 -0.10 -6.80
N PRO A 78 18.10 -1.23 -7.53
CA PRO A 78 17.87 -1.34 -8.97
C PRO A 78 16.40 -1.30 -9.44
N TYR A 79 15.45 -0.71 -8.68
CA TYR A 79 14.03 -0.61 -9.04
C TYR A 79 13.36 -1.96 -9.35
N THR A 80 13.78 -3.00 -8.65
CA THR A 80 13.26 -4.37 -8.85
C THR A 80 12.01 -4.67 -8.01
N TRP A 81 11.62 -3.74 -7.13
CA TRP A 81 10.42 -3.85 -6.33
C TRP A 81 9.16 -3.85 -7.22
N GLY A 82 8.26 -4.81 -7.01
CA GLY A 82 7.06 -4.98 -7.84
C GLY A 82 7.28 -5.72 -9.18
N CYS A 83 8.52 -5.89 -9.66
CA CYS A 83 8.82 -6.57 -10.93
C CYS A 83 8.59 -8.11 -10.89
N GLY A 84 8.52 -8.69 -9.69
CA GLY A 84 8.31 -10.13 -9.50
C GLY A 84 9.43 -10.98 -10.09
N LYS A 85 9.08 -12.17 -10.59
CA LYS A 85 10.05 -13.17 -11.07
C LYS A 85 10.90 -12.75 -12.28
N VAL A 86 10.53 -11.65 -12.96
CA VAL A 86 11.22 -11.20 -14.17
C VAL A 86 12.57 -10.54 -13.83
N CYS A 87 12.69 -9.95 -12.63
CA CYS A 87 13.88 -9.22 -12.20
C CYS A 87 14.79 -10.02 -11.22
N ASN A 88 14.56 -11.33 -11.06
CA ASN A 88 15.34 -12.22 -10.18
C ASN A 88 16.41 -13.01 -10.95
#